data_AF-A0A6L7PYF9-F1
#
_entry.id   AF-A0A6L7PYF9-F1
#
_cell.length_a   1.000
_cell.length_b   1.000
_cell.length_c   1.000
_cell.angle_alpha   90.00
_cell.angle_beta   90.00
_cell.angle_gamma   90.00
#
_symmetry.space_group_name_H-M   'P 1'
#
loop_
_entity.id
_entity.type
_entity.pdbx_description
1 polymer ?
#
loop_
_entity_poly.entity_id
_entity_poly.type
_entity_poly.pdbx_seq_one_letter_code
_entity_poly.pdbx_strand_id
1 'polypeptide(L)'
;MSLSEIARDLQAQISKSMYVEAGDDGRHYVATPFVFGDGDQPVIALAPDGDGWMLSDLGSTLFRLGFQMSDKAMARPENKRRLNSALRMAGISRRDDELTRPLLDGDYADALFDFVHALLKIDELGDFGAPVTNPTGATPMPNYMHPRTPDVFDYLKQCVAQRRTITYGEVGQNVGLAAQGTAKPLFYIRDKCLERKLPPITAIVFNKSTRLPGKGLKPDGTQVTSAEWKDMLGQVFATDWSNVDLVNDRK
;
A
#
# COMPACT_ATOMS: atom_id res chain seq x y z
N MET A 1 -11.10 9.33 -25.24
CA MET A 1 -9.74 9.23 -24.67
C MET A 1 -9.35 7.77 -24.53
N SER A 2 -8.36 7.32 -25.30
CA SER A 2 -7.85 5.94 -25.24
C SER A 2 -6.56 5.84 -24.42
N LEU A 3 -6.30 4.67 -23.82
CA LEU A 3 -5.07 4.40 -23.08
C LEU A 3 -3.82 4.57 -23.94
N SER A 4 -3.89 4.19 -25.22
CA SER A 4 -2.79 4.34 -26.17
C SER A 4 -2.45 5.80 -26.45
N GLU A 5 -3.45 6.69 -26.48
CA GLU A 5 -3.24 8.13 -26.62
C GLU A 5 -2.55 8.70 -25.38
N ILE A 6 -3.03 8.36 -24.18
CA ILE A 6 -2.43 8.77 -22.90
C ILE A 6 -0.97 8.31 -22.84
N ALA A 7 -0.71 7.01 -23.03
CA ALA A 7 0.64 6.46 -22.93
C ALA A 7 1.64 7.09 -23.91
N ARG A 8 1.20 7.34 -25.16
CA ARG A 8 2.03 7.99 -26.17
C ARG A 8 2.38 9.43 -25.78
N ASP A 9 1.43 10.16 -25.23
CA ASP A 9 1.64 11.55 -24.80
C ASP A 9 2.65 11.63 -23.64
N LEU A 10 2.48 10.77 -22.62
CA LEU A 10 3.40 10.67 -21.49
C LEU A 10 4.84 10.38 -21.94
N GLN A 11 5.01 9.46 -22.90
CA GLN A 11 6.32 9.12 -23.45
C GLN A 11 6.95 10.27 -24.23
N ALA A 12 6.14 11.01 -24.98
CA ALA A 12 6.61 12.11 -25.82
C ALA A 12 7.02 13.34 -24.98
N GLN A 13 6.27 13.64 -23.93
CA GLN A 13 6.41 14.88 -23.17
C GLN A 13 7.25 14.74 -21.89
N ILE A 14 7.24 13.57 -21.23
CA ILE A 14 7.96 13.38 -19.96
C ILE A 14 9.21 12.51 -20.14
N SER A 15 9.04 11.24 -20.51
CA SER A 15 10.18 10.33 -20.69
C SER A 15 9.81 9.08 -21.48
N LYS A 16 10.71 8.65 -22.36
CA LYS A 16 10.60 7.38 -23.10
C LYS A 16 10.57 6.13 -22.20
N SER A 17 10.98 6.25 -20.94
CA SER A 17 10.94 5.15 -19.96
C SER A 17 9.57 4.95 -19.31
N MET A 18 8.61 5.83 -19.59
CA MET A 18 7.26 5.71 -19.04
C MET A 18 6.43 4.72 -19.84
N TYR A 19 5.61 3.94 -19.14
CA TYR A 19 4.65 3.04 -19.77
C TYR A 19 3.43 2.86 -18.89
N VAL A 20 2.33 2.46 -19.53
CA VAL A 20 1.08 2.13 -18.86
C VAL A 20 0.91 0.61 -18.95
N GLU A 21 0.82 -0.03 -17.80
CA GLU A 21 0.62 -1.47 -17.67
C GLU A 21 -0.84 -1.76 -17.34
N ALA A 22 -1.45 -2.71 -18.04
CA ALA A 22 -2.85 -3.06 -17.77
C ALA A 22 -2.96 -3.87 -16.48
N GLY A 23 -3.85 -3.44 -15.59
CA GLY A 23 -4.29 -4.22 -14.44
C GLY A 23 -5.58 -4.97 -14.74
N ASP A 24 -5.79 -6.06 -14.02
CA ASP A 24 -6.91 -6.99 -14.23
C ASP A 24 -8.25 -6.45 -13.68
N ASP A 25 -8.24 -5.34 -12.93
CA ASP A 25 -9.40 -4.73 -12.30
C ASP A 25 -9.92 -3.47 -13.04
N GLY A 26 -9.48 -3.27 -14.28
CA GLY A 26 -9.80 -2.09 -15.09
C GLY A 26 -9.03 -0.84 -14.69
N ARG A 27 -8.08 -0.94 -13.73
CA ARG A 27 -7.10 0.12 -13.45
C ARG A 27 -5.79 -0.20 -14.19
N HIS A 28 -5.11 0.83 -14.68
CA HIS A 28 -3.86 0.68 -15.43
C HIS A 28 -2.73 1.40 -14.71
N TYR A 29 -1.65 0.71 -14.38
CA TYR A 29 -0.54 1.27 -13.61
C TYR A 29 0.36 2.12 -14.49
N VAL A 30 0.75 3.30 -13.99
CA VAL A 30 1.64 4.22 -14.68
C VAL A 30 3.03 4.08 -14.08
N ALA A 31 3.94 3.46 -14.84
CA ALA A 31 5.34 3.38 -14.45
C ALA A 31 6.03 4.73 -14.70
N THR A 32 6.64 5.28 -13.65
CA THR A 32 7.32 6.59 -13.72
C THR A 32 8.79 6.47 -13.30
N PRO A 33 9.69 7.34 -13.80
CA PRO A 33 11.08 7.39 -13.35
C PRO A 33 11.26 8.10 -12.01
N PHE A 34 10.19 8.63 -11.42
CA PHE A 34 10.26 9.40 -10.18
C PHE A 34 10.32 8.48 -8.98
N VAL A 35 11.04 8.91 -7.95
CA VAL A 35 11.21 8.17 -6.70
C VAL A 35 11.03 9.10 -5.51
N PHE A 36 10.49 8.56 -4.42
CA PHE A 36 10.46 9.19 -3.11
C PHE A 36 11.87 9.26 -2.50
N GLY A 37 12.00 9.95 -1.37
CA GLY A 37 13.30 10.18 -0.72
C GLY A 37 14.06 8.92 -0.30
N ASP A 38 13.36 7.80 -0.13
CA ASP A 38 13.93 6.49 0.20
C ASP A 38 14.17 5.58 -1.02
N GLY A 39 13.90 6.08 -2.23
CA GLY A 39 14.10 5.36 -3.49
C GLY A 39 12.89 4.55 -3.97
N ASP A 40 11.78 4.50 -3.22
CA ASP A 40 10.55 3.84 -3.67
C ASP A 40 9.87 4.66 -4.77
N GLN A 41 9.24 3.98 -5.73
CA GLN A 41 8.43 4.64 -6.77
C GLN A 41 7.02 4.93 -6.25
N PRO A 42 6.42 6.09 -6.61
CA PRO A 42 5.02 6.34 -6.31
C PRO A 42 4.13 5.35 -7.07
N VAL A 43 3.16 4.78 -6.36
CA VAL A 43 2.12 3.95 -7.01
C VAL A 43 1.12 4.90 -7.64
N ILE A 44 0.95 4.78 -8.96
CA ILE A 44 0.02 5.61 -9.73
C ILE A 44 -0.75 4.71 -10.68
N ALA A 45 -2.07 4.87 -10.69
CA ALA A 45 -2.97 4.17 -11.58
C ALA A 45 -3.87 5.14 -12.33
N LEU A 46 -4.18 4.80 -13.58
CA LEU A 46 -5.30 5.30 -14.35
C LEU A 46 -6.51 4.45 -14.01
N ALA A 47 -7.53 5.05 -13.41
CA ALA A 47 -8.81 4.41 -13.16
C ALA A 47 -9.89 5.05 -14.03
N PRO A 48 -10.92 4.30 -14.46
CA PRO A 48 -12.07 4.87 -15.16
C PRO A 48 -12.88 5.77 -14.20
N ASP A 49 -13.30 6.94 -14.67
CA ASP A 49 -14.20 7.87 -13.97
C ASP A 49 -15.29 8.34 -14.93
N GLY A 50 -16.44 7.66 -14.94
CA GLY A 50 -17.49 7.85 -15.94
C GLY A 50 -16.99 7.57 -17.37
N ASP A 51 -17.11 8.56 -18.26
CA ASP A 51 -16.60 8.49 -19.64
C ASP A 51 -15.12 8.90 -19.77
N GLY A 52 -14.47 9.23 -18.64
CA GLY A 52 -13.10 9.73 -18.59
C GLY A 52 -12.15 8.82 -17.79
N TRP A 53 -10.95 9.35 -17.58
CA TRP A 53 -9.91 8.71 -16.78
C TRP A 53 -9.54 9.62 -15.60
N MET A 54 -9.07 9.00 -14.53
CA MET A 54 -8.50 9.69 -13.37
C MET A 54 -7.18 9.05 -12.98
N LEU A 55 -6.23 9.88 -12.54
CA LEU A 55 -5.07 9.43 -11.79
C LEU A 55 -5.50 9.12 -10.36
N SER A 56 -4.98 8.03 -9.82
CA SER A 56 -5.14 7.63 -8.44
C SER A 56 -3.80 7.16 -7.87
N ASP A 57 -3.51 7.50 -6.62
CA ASP A 57 -2.37 6.95 -5.89
C ASP A 57 -2.69 5.61 -5.19
N LEU A 58 -3.91 5.08 -5.37
CA LEU A 58 -4.42 3.88 -4.71
C LEU A 58 -4.33 3.95 -3.17
N GLY A 59 -4.39 5.16 -2.60
CA GLY A 59 -4.23 5.40 -1.17
C GLY A 59 -2.83 5.09 -0.65
N SER A 60 -1.82 5.01 -1.53
CA SER A 60 -0.45 4.66 -1.15
C SER A 60 0.26 5.80 -0.41
N THR A 61 0.06 7.05 -0.81
CA THR A 61 0.89 8.19 -0.40
C THR A 61 0.62 8.64 1.02
N LEU A 62 -0.64 8.93 1.36
CA LEU A 62 -1.01 9.36 2.72
C LEU A 62 -0.78 8.25 3.74
N PHE A 63 -0.94 6.99 3.32
CA PHE A 63 -0.62 5.86 4.17
C PHE A 63 0.87 5.79 4.48
N ARG A 64 1.72 5.91 3.45
CA ARG A 64 3.17 5.93 3.61
C ARG A 64 3.61 7.05 4.56
N LEU A 65 3.05 8.25 4.40
CA LEU A 65 3.30 9.38 5.30
C LEU A 65 2.99 9.03 6.77
N GLY A 66 1.95 8.23 7.02
CA GLY A 66 1.61 7.75 8.38
C GLY A 66 2.71 6.93 9.07
N PHE A 67 3.65 6.34 8.34
CA PHE A 67 4.82 5.66 8.92
C PHE A 67 5.95 6.62 9.26
N GLN A 68 6.03 7.73 8.54
CA GLN A 68 7.09 8.73 8.68
C GLN A 68 6.70 9.86 9.64
N MET A 69 5.42 9.92 10.03
CA MET A 69 4.85 11.04 10.74
C MET A 69 3.71 10.61 11.67
N SER A 70 3.80 11.00 12.95
CA SER A 70 2.70 10.77 13.91
C SER A 70 1.46 11.62 13.62
N ASP A 71 0.29 11.14 14.06
CA ASP A 71 -0.98 11.89 13.99
C ASP A 71 -0.88 13.28 14.63
N LYS A 72 -0.14 13.41 15.74
CA LYS A 72 0.08 14.70 16.41
C LYS A 72 0.90 15.65 15.54
N ALA A 73 1.91 15.15 14.84
CA ALA A 73 2.70 15.93 13.91
C ALA A 73 1.87 16.32 12.67
N MET A 74 1.06 15.39 12.15
CA MET A 74 0.15 15.64 11.03
C MET A 74 -0.96 16.63 11.39
N ALA A 75 -1.41 16.62 12.65
CA ALA A 75 -2.40 17.54 13.17
C ALA A 75 -1.93 19.00 13.23
N ARG A 76 -0.60 19.25 13.17
CA ARG A 76 -0.03 20.59 13.24
C ARG A 76 -0.52 21.48 12.08
N PRO A 77 -0.91 22.74 12.35
CA PRO A 77 -1.43 23.64 11.33
C PRO A 77 -0.48 23.85 10.13
N GLU A 78 0.83 23.85 10.38
CA GLU A 78 1.86 23.96 9.32
C GLU A 78 1.82 22.79 8.34
N ASN A 79 1.73 21.55 8.83
CA ASN A 79 1.72 20.36 8.00
C ASN A 79 0.39 20.18 7.27
N LYS A 80 -0.73 20.49 7.94
CA LYS A 80 -2.04 20.59 7.27
C LYS A 80 -2.02 21.61 6.12
N ARG A 81 -1.40 22.78 6.33
CA ARG A 81 -1.27 23.80 5.27
C ARG A 81 -0.40 23.30 4.13
N ARG A 82 0.76 22.69 4.40
CA ARG A 82 1.64 22.13 3.36
C ARG A 82 0.92 21.05 2.55
N LEU A 83 0.28 20.07 3.21
CA LEU A 83 -0.52 19.03 2.54
C LEU A 83 -1.61 19.67 1.66
N ASN A 84 -2.47 20.50 2.24
CA ASN A 84 -3.59 21.09 1.51
C ASN A 84 -3.13 21.98 0.35
N SER A 85 -1.98 22.65 0.50
CA SER A 85 -1.38 23.43 -0.59
C SER A 85 -0.90 22.54 -1.73
N ALA A 86 -0.22 21.43 -1.42
CA ALA A 86 0.22 20.47 -2.44
C ALA A 86 -0.96 19.89 -3.22
N LEU A 87 -2.01 19.46 -2.51
CA LEU A 87 -3.22 18.92 -3.14
C LEU A 87 -3.91 19.96 -4.03
N ARG A 88 -4.15 21.17 -3.50
CA ARG A 88 -4.87 22.22 -4.23
C ARG A 88 -4.13 22.66 -5.48
N MET A 89 -2.80 22.81 -5.41
CA MET A 89 -2.00 23.25 -6.56
C MET A 89 -1.99 22.24 -7.70
N ALA A 90 -2.09 20.94 -7.39
CA ALA A 90 -2.11 19.88 -8.39
C ALA A 90 -3.53 19.42 -8.78
N GLY A 91 -4.58 20.12 -8.33
CA GLY A 91 -5.97 19.72 -8.61
C GLY A 91 -6.37 18.37 -8.01
N ILE A 92 -5.68 17.93 -6.96
CA ILE A 92 -5.90 16.63 -6.33
C ILE A 92 -7.03 16.71 -5.31
N SER A 93 -7.96 15.77 -5.41
CA SER A 93 -9.03 15.54 -4.45
C SER A 93 -8.76 14.27 -3.64
N ARG A 94 -9.40 14.17 -2.48
CA ARG A 94 -9.43 12.92 -1.69
C ARG A 94 -10.77 12.21 -1.95
N ARG A 95 -10.73 10.97 -2.43
CA ARG A 95 -11.92 10.12 -2.65
C ARG A 95 -11.60 8.73 -2.11
N ASP A 96 -12.40 8.23 -1.17
CA ASP A 96 -12.24 6.87 -0.59
C ASP A 96 -10.80 6.54 -0.17
N ASP A 97 -10.17 7.47 0.54
CA ASP A 97 -8.76 7.41 0.99
C ASP A 97 -7.69 7.43 -0.11
N GLU A 98 -8.07 7.56 -1.37
CA GLU A 98 -7.18 7.77 -2.51
C GLU A 98 -7.00 9.28 -2.78
N LEU A 99 -5.79 9.66 -3.19
CA LEU A 99 -5.50 10.93 -3.84
C LEU A 99 -5.81 10.78 -5.31
N THR A 100 -6.67 11.66 -5.84
CA THR A 100 -7.21 11.51 -7.18
C THR A 100 -7.20 12.81 -7.96
N ARG A 101 -6.89 12.72 -9.27
CA ARG A 101 -6.95 13.87 -10.19
C ARG A 101 -7.62 13.42 -11.50
N PRO A 102 -8.68 14.08 -11.98
CA PRO A 102 -9.26 13.78 -13.28
C PRO A 102 -8.27 14.12 -14.41
N LEU A 103 -8.27 13.31 -15.46
CA LEU A 103 -7.55 13.59 -16.70
C LEU A 103 -8.47 14.24 -17.70
N LEU A 104 -8.09 15.45 -18.13
CA LEU A 104 -8.76 16.17 -19.21
C LEU A 104 -8.08 15.84 -20.53
N ASP A 105 -8.85 15.91 -21.62
CA ASP A 105 -8.32 15.62 -22.95
C ASP A 105 -7.20 16.60 -23.31
N GLY A 106 -6.02 16.04 -23.64
CA GLY A 106 -4.81 16.81 -23.98
C GLY A 106 -3.97 17.30 -22.79
N ASP A 107 -4.39 17.06 -21.54
CA ASP A 107 -3.67 17.48 -20.31
C ASP A 107 -2.89 16.32 -19.66
N TYR A 108 -2.51 15.28 -20.40
CA TYR A 108 -2.06 14.02 -19.78
C TYR A 108 -0.72 14.13 -19.07
N ALA A 109 0.28 14.69 -19.77
CA ALA A 109 1.62 14.85 -19.26
C ALA A 109 1.68 15.82 -18.08
N ASP A 110 1.09 17.00 -18.24
CA ASP A 110 1.00 18.01 -17.18
C ASP A 110 0.22 17.47 -15.97
N ALA A 111 -0.89 16.76 -16.21
CA ALA A 111 -1.66 16.19 -15.13
C ALA A 111 -0.88 15.17 -14.32
N LEU A 112 -0.16 14.27 -14.98
CA LEU A 112 0.70 13.30 -14.31
C LEU A 112 1.87 13.97 -13.59
N PHE A 113 2.48 14.98 -14.22
CA PHE A 113 3.61 15.69 -13.65
C PHE A 113 3.22 16.40 -12.35
N ASP A 114 2.15 17.19 -12.32
CA ASP A 114 1.77 17.83 -11.06
C ASP A 114 1.26 16.80 -10.04
N PHE A 115 0.62 15.71 -10.50
CA PHE A 115 0.19 14.64 -9.61
C PHE A 115 1.38 14.05 -8.87
N VAL A 116 2.39 13.55 -9.60
CA VAL A 116 3.63 13.01 -9.03
C VAL A 116 4.31 14.05 -8.15
N HIS A 117 4.46 15.29 -8.63
CA HIS A 117 5.13 16.34 -7.88
C HIS A 117 4.45 16.65 -6.54
N ALA A 118 3.11 16.59 -6.50
CA ALA A 118 2.38 16.69 -5.25
C ALA A 118 2.62 15.47 -4.34
N LEU A 119 2.67 14.25 -4.88
CA LEU A 119 3.00 13.06 -4.08
C LEU A 119 4.39 13.18 -3.43
N LEU A 120 5.39 13.63 -4.19
CA LEU A 120 6.75 13.86 -3.69
C LEU A 120 6.77 14.92 -2.58
N LYS A 121 6.05 16.03 -2.75
CA LYS A 121 5.90 17.06 -1.70
C LYS A 121 5.20 16.57 -0.44
N ILE A 122 4.30 15.60 -0.58
CA ILE A 122 3.63 14.96 0.56
C ILE A 122 4.60 14.03 1.28
N ASP A 123 5.45 13.30 0.56
CA ASP A 123 6.53 12.48 1.14
C ASP A 123 7.54 13.33 1.94
N GLU A 124 7.86 14.54 1.48
CA GLU A 124 8.69 15.53 2.21
C GLU A 124 8.05 16.06 3.52
N LEU A 125 6.80 15.72 3.82
CA LEU A 125 6.21 15.98 5.13
C LEU A 125 6.70 14.97 6.17
N GLY A 126 7.16 13.80 5.73
CA GLY A 126 7.74 12.76 6.56
C GLY A 126 9.09 13.20 7.13
N ASP A 127 9.32 12.89 8.40
CA ASP A 127 10.57 13.22 9.08
C ASP A 127 11.51 12.01 9.02
N PHE A 128 12.28 11.88 7.93
CA PHE A 128 13.34 10.87 7.83
C PHE A 128 14.55 11.17 8.77
N GLY A 129 14.56 12.32 9.46
CA GLY A 129 15.71 12.83 10.22
C GLY A 129 15.67 12.57 11.73
N ALA A 130 14.50 12.25 12.29
CA ALA A 130 14.43 11.72 13.65
C ALA A 130 14.49 10.19 13.57
N PRO A 131 15.34 9.50 14.36
CA PRO A 131 15.11 8.08 14.57
C PRO A 131 13.67 7.96 15.03
N VAL A 132 12.86 7.19 14.29
CA VAL A 132 11.61 6.66 14.84
C VAL A 132 12.07 5.75 15.98
N THR A 133 12.33 6.34 17.14
CA THR A 133 12.37 5.61 18.38
C THR A 133 10.96 5.04 18.48
N ASN A 134 10.85 3.72 18.28
CA ASN A 134 9.69 2.96 18.70
C ASN A 134 9.29 3.49 20.08
N PRO A 135 8.20 4.24 20.23
CA PRO A 135 7.75 4.60 21.55
C PRO A 135 7.19 3.31 22.11
N THR A 136 7.84 2.84 23.17
CA THR A 136 7.48 1.75 24.07
C THR A 136 6.08 1.95 24.67
N GLY A 137 5.04 1.95 23.82
CA GLY A 137 3.67 2.30 24.18
C GLY A 137 2.83 2.66 22.96
N ALA A 138 2.76 1.75 21.99
CA ALA A 138 1.95 1.92 20.79
C ALA A 138 0.51 2.27 21.17
N THR A 139 0.10 3.49 20.86
CA THR A 139 -1.31 3.76 20.62
C THR A 139 -1.67 2.95 19.38
N PRO A 140 -2.73 2.12 19.39
CA PRO A 140 -3.09 1.31 18.23
C PRO A 140 -3.31 2.24 17.04
N MET A 141 -2.77 1.84 15.88
CA MET A 141 -3.03 2.49 14.59
C MET A 141 -4.53 2.80 14.46
N PRO A 142 -4.95 3.97 13.93
CA PRO A 142 -6.32 4.09 13.46
C PRO A 142 -6.59 2.94 12.47
N ASN A 143 -7.68 2.23 12.72
CA ASN A 143 -8.09 0.94 12.18
C ASN A 143 -8.45 1.03 10.66
N TYR A 144 -7.54 1.55 9.83
CA TYR A 144 -7.74 1.67 8.39
C TYR A 144 -7.38 0.35 7.70
N MET A 145 -8.43 -0.39 7.41
CA MET A 145 -8.38 -1.60 6.61
C MET A 145 -8.18 -1.23 5.14
N HIS A 146 -7.10 -1.71 4.51
CA HIS A 146 -6.90 -1.53 3.07
C HIS A 146 -8.06 -2.20 2.31
N PRO A 147 -8.58 -1.65 1.19
CA PRO A 147 -9.73 -2.23 0.47
C PRO A 147 -9.55 -3.68 0.03
N ARG A 148 -8.31 -4.06 -0.31
CA ARG A 148 -7.91 -5.45 -0.66
C ARG A 148 -7.64 -6.37 0.54
N THR A 149 -7.86 -5.91 1.77
CA THR A 149 -7.64 -6.76 2.97
C THR A 149 -8.51 -8.01 2.99
N PRO A 150 -9.80 -7.96 2.60
CA PRO A 150 -10.62 -9.18 2.46
C PRO A 150 -9.98 -10.16 1.46
N ASP A 151 -9.62 -9.69 0.26
CA ASP A 151 -9.00 -10.50 -0.80
C ASP A 151 -7.70 -11.16 -0.32
N VAL A 152 -6.84 -10.40 0.37
CA VAL A 152 -5.60 -10.92 0.95
C VAL A 152 -5.89 -11.98 1.99
N PHE A 153 -6.82 -11.73 2.91
CA PHE A 153 -7.14 -12.69 3.96
C PHE A 153 -7.71 -13.99 3.39
N ASP A 154 -8.61 -13.91 2.41
CA ASP A 154 -9.17 -15.07 1.72
C ASP A 154 -8.09 -15.87 0.98
N TYR A 155 -7.16 -15.19 0.30
CA TYR A 155 -6.04 -15.85 -0.35
C TYR A 155 -5.10 -16.56 0.65
N LEU A 156 -4.83 -15.95 1.81
CA LEU A 156 -4.06 -16.59 2.88
C LEU A 156 -4.77 -17.84 3.39
N LYS A 157 -6.08 -17.81 3.62
CA LYS A 157 -6.86 -18.99 4.05
C LYS A 157 -6.76 -20.12 3.03
N GLN A 158 -6.86 -19.83 1.74
CA GLN A 158 -6.69 -20.82 0.67
C GLN A 158 -5.29 -21.46 0.73
N CYS A 159 -4.24 -20.66 0.91
CA CYS A 159 -2.88 -21.16 1.00
C CYS A 159 -2.66 -22.03 2.25
N VAL A 160 -3.26 -21.66 3.39
CA VAL A 160 -3.24 -22.47 4.61
C VAL A 160 -3.95 -23.81 4.42
N ALA A 161 -5.12 -23.82 3.77
CA ALA A 161 -5.84 -25.05 3.45
C ALA A 161 -5.01 -26.02 2.58
N GLN A 162 -4.15 -25.46 1.71
CA GLN A 162 -3.19 -26.22 0.88
C GLN A 162 -1.86 -26.52 1.58
N ARG A 163 -1.69 -26.10 2.85
CA ARG A 163 -0.44 -26.19 3.62
C ARG A 163 0.77 -25.56 2.90
N ARG A 164 0.55 -24.45 2.21
CA ARG A 164 1.54 -23.77 1.38
C ARG A 164 2.03 -22.48 2.03
N THR A 165 3.34 -22.26 2.03
CA THR A 165 3.95 -20.95 2.29
C THR A 165 4.14 -20.20 0.98
N ILE A 166 4.07 -18.87 1.03
CA ILE A 166 4.02 -18.01 -0.15
C ILE A 166 4.92 -16.80 0.01
N THR A 167 5.33 -16.20 -1.10
CA THR A 167 6.10 -14.95 -1.08
C THR A 167 5.21 -13.70 -1.08
N TYR A 168 5.75 -12.57 -0.64
CA TYR A 168 5.07 -11.27 -0.77
C TYR A 168 4.68 -10.93 -2.21
N GLY A 169 5.51 -11.33 -3.18
CA GLY A 169 5.21 -11.16 -4.61
C GLY A 169 3.99 -11.99 -5.05
N GLU A 170 3.90 -13.23 -4.59
CA GLU A 170 2.74 -14.08 -4.88
C GLU A 170 1.46 -13.55 -4.25
N VAL A 171 1.51 -13.05 -3.00
CA VAL A 171 0.36 -12.39 -2.38
C VAL A 171 -0.12 -11.25 -3.26
N GLY A 172 0.80 -10.37 -3.68
CA GLY A 172 0.47 -9.23 -4.51
C GLY A 172 -0.18 -9.65 -5.83
N GLN A 173 0.48 -10.54 -6.57
CA GLN A 173 0.01 -11.00 -7.87
C GLN A 173 -1.39 -11.63 -7.82
N ASN A 174 -1.72 -12.37 -6.76
CA ASN A 174 -3.00 -13.08 -6.68
C ASN A 174 -4.17 -12.20 -6.23
N VAL A 175 -3.91 -10.99 -5.73
CA VAL A 175 -4.95 -10.07 -5.22
C VAL A 175 -4.94 -8.73 -5.93
N GLY A 176 -4.23 -8.61 -7.06
CA GLY A 176 -4.13 -7.38 -7.84
C GLY A 176 -3.36 -6.26 -7.14
N LEU A 177 -2.35 -6.61 -6.33
CA LEU A 177 -1.47 -5.66 -5.64
C LEU A 177 -0.02 -5.80 -6.11
N ALA A 178 0.71 -4.69 -6.17
CA ALA A 178 2.17 -4.75 -6.20
C ALA A 178 2.69 -5.43 -4.91
N ALA A 179 3.82 -6.12 -4.99
CA ALA A 179 4.41 -6.81 -3.84
C ALA A 179 4.60 -5.87 -2.62
N GLN A 180 5.02 -4.63 -2.87
CA GLN A 180 5.17 -3.59 -1.83
C GLN A 180 3.81 -3.15 -1.24
N GLY A 181 2.73 -3.21 -2.02
CA GLY A 181 1.37 -2.90 -1.59
C GLY A 181 0.76 -3.92 -0.62
N THR A 182 1.37 -5.10 -0.46
CA THR A 182 0.87 -6.17 0.42
C THR A 182 1.09 -5.90 1.90
N ALA A 183 2.01 -5.00 2.27
CA ALA A 183 2.39 -4.78 3.67
C ALA A 183 1.20 -4.34 4.53
N LYS A 184 0.33 -3.46 4.01
CA LYS A 184 -0.81 -2.91 4.78
C LYS A 184 -1.87 -3.96 5.11
N PRO A 185 -2.42 -4.70 4.12
CA PRO A 185 -3.30 -5.83 4.39
C PRO A 185 -2.70 -6.82 5.39
N LEU A 186 -1.41 -7.15 5.22
CA LEU A 186 -0.74 -8.12 6.09
C LEU A 186 -0.57 -7.61 7.53
N PHE A 187 -0.27 -6.33 7.76
CA PHE A 187 -0.22 -5.77 9.11
C PHE A 187 -1.60 -5.74 9.77
N TYR A 188 -2.63 -5.33 9.04
CA TYR A 188 -3.99 -5.34 9.57
C TYR A 188 -4.42 -6.75 10.00
N ILE A 189 -4.22 -7.74 9.11
CA ILE A 189 -4.56 -9.15 9.39
C ILE A 189 -3.76 -9.67 10.58
N ARG A 190 -2.45 -9.40 10.65
CA ARG A 190 -1.59 -9.78 11.79
C ARG A 190 -2.16 -9.22 13.09
N ASP A 191 -2.48 -7.93 13.11
CA ASP A 191 -2.96 -7.27 14.33
C ASP A 191 -4.32 -7.82 14.76
N LYS A 192 -5.23 -8.08 13.82
CA LYS A 192 -6.50 -8.76 14.12
C LYS A 192 -6.34 -10.19 14.60
N CYS A 193 -5.37 -10.95 14.10
CA CYS A 193 -5.03 -12.25 14.68
C CYS A 193 -4.60 -12.09 16.15
N LEU A 194 -3.69 -11.16 16.42
CA LEU A 194 -3.15 -10.95 17.77
C LEU A 194 -4.20 -10.44 18.76
N GLU A 195 -5.05 -9.50 18.36
CA GLU A 195 -6.20 -9.02 19.14
C GLU A 195 -7.12 -10.17 19.57
N ARG A 196 -7.33 -11.15 18.67
CA ARG A 196 -8.16 -12.34 18.91
C ARG A 196 -7.40 -13.52 19.51
N LYS A 197 -6.12 -13.35 19.85
CA LYS A 197 -5.22 -14.41 20.36
C LYS A 197 -5.12 -15.61 19.41
N LEU A 198 -5.20 -15.37 18.10
CA LEU A 198 -4.97 -16.34 17.04
C LEU A 198 -3.50 -16.29 16.60
N PRO A 199 -2.92 -17.41 16.14
CA PRO A 199 -1.60 -17.36 15.53
C PRO A 199 -1.66 -16.49 14.27
N PRO A 200 -0.67 -15.62 14.01
CA PRO A 200 -0.73 -14.69 12.89
C PRO A 200 -0.66 -15.47 11.58
N ILE A 201 -1.79 -15.55 10.85
CA ILE A 201 -1.86 -16.27 9.57
C ILE A 201 -0.81 -15.79 8.57
N THR A 202 -0.41 -14.52 8.67
CA THR A 202 0.63 -13.90 7.85
C THR A 202 2.02 -14.53 8.02
N ALA A 203 2.21 -15.40 9.02
CA ALA A 203 3.43 -16.20 9.15
C ALA A 203 3.70 -17.11 7.95
N ILE A 204 2.70 -17.45 7.12
CA ILE A 204 2.93 -18.20 5.87
C ILE A 204 3.62 -17.38 4.77
N VAL A 205 3.70 -16.05 4.94
CA VAL A 205 4.28 -15.13 3.96
C VAL A 205 5.76 -14.89 4.28
N PHE A 206 6.63 -15.11 3.31
CA PHE A 206 8.07 -14.99 3.49
C PHE A 206 8.76 -14.19 2.38
N ASN A 207 9.95 -13.68 2.68
CA ASN A 207 10.80 -13.04 1.69
C ASN A 207 11.58 -14.11 0.90
N LYS A 208 11.50 -14.04 -0.43
CA LYS A 208 12.11 -15.03 -1.34
C LYS A 208 13.62 -15.19 -1.15
N SER A 209 14.35 -14.10 -0.86
CA SER A 209 15.81 -14.15 -0.70
C SER A 209 16.24 -14.65 0.66
N THR A 210 15.63 -14.15 1.74
CA THR A 210 16.02 -14.52 3.11
C THR A 210 15.40 -15.84 3.58
N ARG A 211 14.36 -16.31 2.89
CA ARG A 211 13.54 -17.46 3.29
C ARG A 211 12.95 -17.32 4.69
N LEU A 212 12.76 -16.09 5.16
CA LEU A 212 12.14 -15.75 6.43
C LEU A 212 11.05 -14.71 6.22
N PRO A 213 10.05 -14.64 7.11
CA PRO A 213 9.13 -13.51 7.15
C PRO A 213 9.86 -12.19 7.33
N GLY A 214 9.28 -11.11 6.83
CA GLY A 214 9.76 -9.77 7.10
C GLY A 214 9.67 -9.42 8.59
N LYS A 215 10.47 -8.44 9.02
CA LYS A 215 10.52 -7.92 10.40
C LYS A 215 9.15 -7.51 10.95
N GLY A 216 8.23 -7.11 10.07
CA GLY A 216 6.87 -6.76 10.45
C GLY A 216 5.97 -7.96 10.79
N LEU A 217 6.46 -9.20 10.84
CA LEU A 217 5.66 -10.30 11.39
C LEU A 217 5.45 -10.16 12.91
N LYS A 218 6.46 -9.67 13.64
CA LYS A 218 6.32 -9.36 15.06
C LYS A 218 5.92 -7.88 15.24
N PRO A 219 5.01 -7.56 16.17
CA PRO A 219 4.59 -6.18 16.42
C PRO A 219 5.73 -5.24 16.83
N ASP A 220 6.74 -5.79 17.50
CA ASP A 220 7.93 -5.05 17.94
C ASP A 220 8.95 -4.78 16.82
N GLY A 221 8.69 -5.28 15.60
CA GLY A 221 9.58 -5.13 14.45
C GLY A 221 10.85 -6.00 14.52
N THR A 222 10.94 -6.95 15.45
CA THR A 222 12.08 -7.85 15.55
C THR A 222 12.00 -8.95 14.51
N GLN A 223 13.17 -9.38 14.02
CA GLN A 223 13.25 -10.49 13.06
C GLN A 223 12.94 -11.80 13.77
N VAL A 224 12.11 -12.63 13.13
CA VAL A 224 11.82 -13.99 13.62
C VAL A 224 12.96 -14.92 13.25
N THR A 225 13.40 -15.76 14.19
CA THR A 225 14.36 -16.84 13.95
C THR A 225 13.71 -18.00 13.19
N SER A 226 14.50 -18.85 12.55
CA SER A 226 13.96 -20.03 11.84
C SER A 226 13.21 -21.00 12.76
N ALA A 227 13.64 -21.12 14.02
CA ALA A 227 12.98 -21.99 15.01
C ALA A 227 11.61 -21.44 15.40
N GLU A 228 11.55 -20.17 15.81
CA GLU A 228 10.29 -19.49 16.14
C GLU A 228 9.33 -19.52 14.94
N TRP A 229 9.82 -19.28 13.73
CA TRP A 229 8.99 -19.29 12.54
C TRP A 229 8.37 -20.67 12.28
N LYS A 230 9.14 -21.75 12.48
CA LYS A 230 8.64 -23.13 12.34
C LYS A 230 7.51 -23.41 13.34
N ASP A 231 7.65 -22.95 14.58
CA ASP A 231 6.62 -23.11 15.61
C ASP A 231 5.35 -22.32 15.27
N MET A 232 5.51 -21.08 14.76
CA MET A 232 4.39 -20.26 14.30
C MET A 232 3.65 -20.91 13.12
N LEU A 233 4.38 -21.45 12.13
CA LEU A 233 3.78 -22.19 11.02
C LEU A 233 2.99 -23.40 11.52
N GLY A 234 3.53 -24.14 12.49
CA GLY A 234 2.84 -25.26 13.12
C GLY A 234 1.49 -24.85 13.72
N GLN A 235 1.45 -23.73 14.44
CA GLN A 235 0.22 -23.19 15.02
C GLN A 235 -0.78 -22.72 13.95
N VAL A 236 -0.29 -22.02 12.91
CA VAL A 236 -1.14 -21.55 11.81
C VAL A 236 -1.78 -22.72 11.07
N PHE A 237 -1.01 -23.76 10.70
CA PHE A 237 -1.55 -24.91 9.98
C PHE A 237 -2.43 -25.83 10.84
N ALA A 238 -2.32 -25.75 12.18
CA ALA A 238 -3.18 -26.48 13.10
C ALA A 238 -4.50 -25.75 13.40
N THR A 239 -4.60 -24.46 13.09
CA THR A 239 -5.80 -23.65 13.35
C THR A 239 -6.83 -23.87 12.24
N ASP A 240 -8.11 -24.04 12.61
CA ASP A 240 -9.22 -24.06 11.65
C ASP A 240 -9.58 -22.63 11.24
N TRP A 241 -9.10 -22.23 10.07
CA TRP A 241 -9.35 -20.90 9.50
C TRP A 241 -10.67 -20.77 8.73
N SER A 242 -11.40 -21.87 8.51
CA SER A 242 -12.64 -21.83 7.72
C SER A 242 -13.75 -21.02 8.40
N ASN A 243 -13.71 -20.97 9.74
CA ASN A 243 -14.69 -20.29 10.58
C ASN A 243 -14.20 -18.94 11.13
N VAL A 244 -13.03 -18.46 10.69
CA VAL A 244 -12.45 -17.21 11.17
C VAL A 244 -12.76 -16.09 10.18
N ASP A 245 -13.44 -15.05 10.67
CA ASP A 245 -13.62 -13.78 9.95
C ASP A 245 -12.92 -12.66 10.72
N LEU A 246 -11.88 -12.07 10.13
CA LEU A 246 -11.14 -10.94 10.71
C LEU A 246 -11.56 -9.59 10.14
N VAL A 247 -12.32 -9.59 9.04
CA VAL A 247 -12.38 -8.48 8.10
C VAL A 247 -13.81 -7.94 7.92
N ASN A 248 -14.84 -8.76 8.18
CA ASN A 248 -16.25 -8.34 8.10
C ASN A 248 -16.93 -8.11 9.45
N ASP A 249 -16.19 -8.14 10.57
CA ASP A 249 -16.74 -7.77 11.87
C ASP A 249 -16.97 -6.24 11.93
N ARG A 250 -18.06 -5.78 11.30
CA ARG A 250 -18.64 -4.46 11.57
C ARG A 250 -19.34 -4.53 12.92
N LYS A 251 -18.65 -4.11 13.97
CA LYS A 251 -19.26 -3.63 15.21
C LYS A 251 -18.92 -2.16 15.41
#